data_AF-A0A9E5N3X7-F1
#
_entry.id   AF-A0A9E5N3X7-F1
#
_cell.length_a   1.000
_cell.length_b   1.000
_cell.length_c   1.000
_cell.angle_alpha   90.00
_cell.angle_beta   90.00
_cell.angle_gamma   90.00
#
_symmetry.space_group_name_H-M   'P 1'
#
loop_
_entity.id
_entity.type
_entity.pdbx_description
1 polymer ?
#
loop_
_entity_poly.entity_id
_entity_poly.type
_entity_poly.pdbx_seq_one_letter_code
_entity_poly.pdbx_strand_id
1 'polypeptide(L)' 'MASLLRKRKLTVAIAESCTGGLVSHRITNIPGSSNYFYSGVISYSNQAKVALLKVNEELIKEKGAVSSEVA' A
#
# COMPACT_ATOMS: atom_id res chain seq x y z
N MET A 1 2.60 -12.29 -10.36
CA MET A 1 2.79 -11.89 -8.95
C MET A 1 2.58 -13.06 -7.97
N ALA A 2 1.36 -13.56 -7.77
CA ALA A 2 1.04 -14.56 -6.75
C ALA A 2 1.93 -15.83 -6.79
N SER A 3 2.16 -16.41 -7.97
CA SER A 3 3.03 -17.60 -8.11
C SER A 3 4.48 -17.31 -7.68
N LEU A 4 5.01 -16.14 -8.03
CA LEU A 4 6.38 -15.73 -7.68
C LEU A 4 6.54 -15.52 -6.18
N LEU A 5 5.61 -14.80 -5.55
CA LEU A 5 5.62 -14.56 -4.10
C LEU A 5 5.55 -15.87 -3.33
N ARG A 6 4.65 -16.78 -3.72
CA ARG A 6 4.55 -18.13 -3.11
C ARG A 6 5.83 -18.94 -3.27
N LYS A 7 6.38 -19.02 -4.49
CA LYS A 7 7.61 -19.79 -4.76
C LYS A 7 8.79 -19.27 -3.94
N ARG A 8 8.85 -17.96 -3.70
CA ARG A 8 9.93 -17.31 -2.93
C ARG A 8 9.62 -17.16 -1.43
N LYS A 9 8.44 -17.61 -0.96
CA LYS A 9 7.96 -17.42 0.42
C LYS A 9 8.01 -15.95 0.87
N LEU A 10 7.64 -15.04 -0.03
CA LEU A 10 7.59 -13.61 0.24
C LEU A 10 6.15 -13.15 0.43
N THR A 11 5.99 -12.11 1.24
CA THR A 11 4.73 -11.39 1.41
C THR A 11 4.78 -10.01 0.78
N VAL A 12 3.62 -9.42 0.52
CA VAL A 12 3.46 -8.04 0.02
C VAL A 12 2.50 -7.27 0.91
N ALA A 13 2.81 -6.01 1.17
CA ALA A 13 1.92 -5.04 1.79
C ALA A 13 1.69 -3.87 0.83
N ILE A 14 0.54 -3.21 0.92
CA ILE A 14 0.17 -2.11 0.02
C ILE A 14 -0.33 -0.91 0.82
N ALA A 15 0.13 0.28 0.44
CA ALA A 15 -0.48 1.56 0.79
C ALA A 15 -1.21 2.12 -0.44
N GLU A 16 -2.47 2.50 -0.30
CA GLU A 16 -3.32 3.03 -1.36
C GLU A 16 -3.78 4.45 -1.02
N SER A 17 -3.80 5.33 -2.01
CA SER A 17 -4.44 6.65 -1.92
C SER A 17 -5.56 6.71 -2.96
N CYS A 18 -5.28 7.19 -4.18
CA CYS A 18 -6.30 7.39 -5.23
C CYS A 18 -7.01 6.10 -5.69
N THR A 19 -6.40 4.92 -5.50
CA THR A 19 -7.01 3.63 -5.87
C THR A 19 -8.04 3.14 -4.85
N GLY A 20 -8.06 3.69 -3.63
CA GLY A 20 -9.14 3.48 -2.67
C GLY A 20 -9.40 2.02 -2.27
N GLY A 21 -8.41 1.13 -2.37
CA GLY A 21 -8.55 -0.29 -2.03
C GLY A 21 -8.70 -1.21 -3.24
N LEU A 22 -8.80 -0.68 -4.47
CA LEU A 22 -8.97 -1.51 -5.67
C LEU A 22 -7.77 -2.43 -5.93
N VAL A 23 -6.55 -2.04 -5.55
CA VAL A 23 -5.38 -2.90 -5.72
C VAL A 23 -5.42 -4.06 -4.73
N SER A 24 -5.69 -3.76 -3.46
CA SER A 24 -5.87 -4.76 -2.41
C SER A 24 -6.99 -5.73 -2.79
N HIS A 25 -8.15 -5.21 -3.21
CA HIS A 25 -9.29 -6.01 -3.66
C HIS A 25 -8.91 -7.01 -4.78
N ARG A 26 -8.19 -6.55 -5.81
CA ARG A 26 -7.74 -7.43 -6.90
C ARG A 26 -6.83 -8.55 -6.42
N ILE A 27 -5.97 -8.29 -5.43
CA ILE A 27 -5.07 -9.30 -4.87
C ILE A 27 -5.84 -10.28 -3.98
N THR A 28 -6.69 -9.78 -3.10
CA THR A 28 -7.45 -10.61 -2.15
C THR A 28 -8.52 -11.46 -2.86
N ASN A 29 -8.96 -11.07 -4.06
CA ASN A 29 -9.89 -11.86 -4.87
C ASN A 29 -9.26 -13.14 -5.46
N ILE A 30 -7.96 -13.37 -5.27
CA ILE A 30 -7.28 -14.62 -5.66
C ILE A 30 -7.36 -15.61 -4.49
N PRO A 31 -7.91 -16.83 -4.67
CA PRO A 31 -7.91 -17.85 -3.63
C PRO A 31 -6.50 -18.15 -3.09
N GLY A 32 -6.37 -18.25 -1.77
CA GLY A 32 -5.09 -18.44 -1.09
C GLY A 32 -4.18 -17.21 -1.07
N SER A 33 -4.74 -16.02 -1.34
CA SER A 33 -4.04 -14.73 -1.24
C SER A 33 -3.50 -14.44 0.16
N SER A 34 -4.12 -14.98 1.20
CA SER A 34 -3.64 -14.92 2.60
C SER A 34 -2.22 -15.46 2.79
N ASN A 35 -1.74 -16.33 1.90
CA ASN A 35 -0.38 -16.87 1.97
C ASN A 35 0.71 -15.87 1.58
N TYR A 36 0.36 -14.76 0.92
CA TYR A 36 1.32 -13.79 0.41
C TYR A 36 0.88 -12.32 0.51
N PHE A 37 -0.38 -12.04 0.78
CA PHE A 37 -0.84 -10.68 1.07
C PHE A 37 -0.83 -10.45 2.58
N TYR A 38 0.07 -9.58 3.04
CA TYR A 38 0.27 -9.31 4.46
C TYR A 38 -0.71 -8.25 4.98
N SER A 39 -0.77 -7.10 4.30
CA SER A 39 -1.65 -6.00 4.72
C SER A 39 -1.93 -5.01 3.59
N GLY A 40 -3.03 -4.27 3.75
CA GLY A 40 -3.38 -3.12 2.92
C GLY A 40 -3.80 -1.94 3.80
N VAL A 41 -3.35 -0.73 3.46
CA VAL A 41 -3.71 0.51 4.14
C VAL A 41 -4.23 1.50 3.11
N ILE A 42 -5.43 2.04 3.32
CA ILE A 42 -5.97 3.12 2.49
C ILE A 42 -5.71 4.44 3.22
N SER A 43 -4.71 5.20 2.77
CA SER A 43 -4.27 6.47 3.35
C SER A 43 -4.56 7.64 2.41
N TYR A 44 -5.84 7.90 2.14
CA TYR A 44 -6.27 8.90 1.16
C TYR A 44 -5.85 10.33 1.53
N SER A 45 -6.08 10.74 2.79
CA SER A 45 -5.70 12.06 3.27
C SER A 45 -4.23 12.13 3.69
N ASN A 46 -3.64 13.34 3.69
CA ASN A 46 -2.29 13.55 4.20
C ASN A 46 -2.17 13.15 5.67
N GLN A 47 -3.20 13.45 6.47
CA GLN A 47 -3.29 13.04 7.87
C GLN A 47 -3.25 11.52 8.02
N ALA A 48 -3.92 10.76 7.14
CA ALA A 48 -3.87 9.30 7.16
C ALA A 48 -2.47 8.77 6.77
N LYS A 49 -1.79 9.40 5.79
CA LYS A 49 -0.40 9.04 5.43
C LYS A 49 0.54 9.21 6.62
N VAL A 50 0.43 10.32 7.35
CA VAL A 50 1.23 10.57 8.56
C VAL A 50 0.86 9.60 9.69
N ALA A 51 -0.43 9.44 9.98
CA ALA A 51 -0.88 8.65 11.13
C ALA A 51 -0.60 7.14 10.98
N LEU A 52 -0.90 6.59 9.80
CA LEU A 52 -0.87 5.15 9.53
C LEU A 52 0.48 4.68 8.96
N LEU A 53 1.08 5.47 8.08
CA LEU A 53 2.32 5.09 7.37
C LEU A 53 3.55 5.84 7.86
N LYS A 54 3.39 6.77 8.81
CA LYS A 54 4.48 7.58 9.38
C LYS A 54 5.26 8.37 8.33
N VAL A 55 4.60 8.75 7.23
CA VAL A 55 5.17 9.68 6.24
C VAL A 55 5.47 11.00 6.94
N ASN A 56 6.65 11.57 6.68
CA ASN A 56 7.04 12.87 7.24
C ASN A 56 6.11 13.97 6.71
N GLU A 57 5.46 14.71 7.62
CA GLU A 57 4.56 15.79 7.26
C GLU A 57 5.26 16.91 6.47
N GLU A 58 6.51 17.22 6.82
CA GLU A 58 7.29 18.24 6.11
C GLU A 58 7.61 17.82 4.68
N LEU A 59 7.83 16.53 4.44
CA LEU A 59 8.03 16.00 3.09
C LEU A 59 6.77 16.19 2.22
N ILE A 60 5.59 15.97 2.80
CA ILE A 60 4.31 16.21 2.10
C ILE A 60 4.11 17.70 1.82
N LYS A 61 4.49 18.59 2.75
CA LYS A 61 4.42 20.04 2.54
C LYS A 61 5.35 20.51 1.44
N GLU A 62 6.58 19.98 1.38
CA GLU A 62 7.60 20.39 0.42
C GLU A 62 7.36 19.81 -0.99
N LYS A 63 7.09 18.50 -1.08
CA LYS A 63 7.01 17.77 -2.36
C LYS A 63 5.58 17.57 -2.85
N GLY A 64 4.59 17.75 -1.98
CA GLY A 64 3.19 17.42 -2.25
C GLY A 64 2.90 15.93 -2.11
N ALA A 65 1.62 15.60 -1.92
CA ALA A 65 1.15 14.23 -1.71
C ALA A 65 1.22 13.33 -2.96
N VAL A 66 1.34 13.94 -4.15
CA VAL A 66 1.54 13.25 -5.44
C VAL A 66 2.96 13.56 -5.91
N SER A 67 3.92 12.84 -5.31
CA SER A 67 5.34 12.96 -5.60
C SER A 67 6.01 11.60 -5.46
N SER A 68 7.19 11.43 -6.06
CA SER A 68 7.98 10.21 -5.94
C SER A 68 8.41 9.91 -4.51
N GLU A 69 8.60 10.95 -3.70
CA GLU A 69 9.10 10.87 -2.34
C GLU A 69 8.02 10.44 -1.34
N VAL A 70 6.75 10.68 -1.66
CA VAL A 70 5.59 10.29 -0.83
C VAL A 70 4.98 8.96 -1.29
N ALA A 71 5.41 8.44 -2.45
CA ALA A 71 4.90 7.20 -3.06
C ALA A 71 5.32 5.92 -2.34
#